data_AF-A0AAV4EY71-F1
#
_entry.id   AF-A0AAV4EY71-F1
#
_cell.length_a   1.000
_cell.length_b   1.000
_cell.length_c   1.000
_cell.angle_alpha   90.00
_cell.angle_beta   90.00
_cell.angle_gamma   90.00
#
_symmetry.space_group_name_H-M   'P 1'
#
loop_
_entity.id
_entity.type
_entity.pdbx_description
1 polymer ?
#
loop_
_entity_poly.entity_id
_entity_poly.type
_entity_poly.pdbx_seq_one_letter_code
_entity_poly.pdbx_strand_id
1 'polypeptide(L)'
;MDRVQCYACGVALYNWSPPADPARQHAKASPSCHFLVENWGQEFIQAAQTDEMIVDAEHEEATDEPAAASASGTDSYFATSPSTPSSSAAATPSTSASPSSSSASPGSPTLDLEAVKAAMACQYPKYSIERIAHAIRKFFVDSCGRYPNSGLLLGTLKAADENHMRLVEKSQEVAVKDSQLQATKSELQAKDSVIQDTRSELQATRSELQAKDSVIEATRSELQRAAFELQWRNLEMRSELEQQFVGQIQQAREILYRYVPLLSQLHGNHVLPISHSVPGNPA
;
A
#
# COMPACT_ATOMS: atom_id res chain seq x y z
N MET A 1 -24.20 -23.96 -2.43
CA MET A 1 -22.86 -23.36 -2.60
C MET A 1 -22.79 -22.08 -1.81
N ASP A 2 -22.48 -22.27 -0.55
CA ASP A 2 -22.36 -21.30 0.55
C ASP A 2 -20.94 -21.36 1.13
N ARG A 3 -19.97 -21.74 0.28
CA ARG A 3 -18.56 -21.93 0.62
C ARG A 3 -17.93 -20.58 1.00
N VAL A 4 -17.40 -20.52 2.22
CA VAL A 4 -16.58 -19.40 2.71
C VAL A 4 -15.19 -19.90 3.03
N GLN A 5 -14.18 -19.05 2.86
CA GLN A 5 -12.78 -19.42 3.06
C GLN A 5 -12.10 -18.46 4.03
N CYS A 6 -11.28 -18.98 4.95
CA CYS A 6 -10.48 -18.13 5.82
C CYS A 6 -9.32 -17.52 5.04
N TYR A 7 -9.20 -16.19 5.06
CA TYR A 7 -8.10 -15.46 4.40
C TYR A 7 -6.71 -15.76 5.02
N ALA A 8 -6.66 -16.25 6.25
CA ALA A 8 -5.42 -16.38 7.04
C ALA A 8 -4.81 -17.79 7.02
N CYS A 9 -5.64 -18.85 6.99
CA CYS A 9 -5.20 -20.26 6.94
C CYS A 9 -5.68 -21.02 5.71
N GLY A 10 -6.49 -20.41 4.83
CA GLY A 10 -6.96 -21.03 3.60
C GLY A 10 -8.07 -22.09 3.76
N VAL A 11 -8.42 -22.52 4.98
CA VAL A 11 -9.51 -23.51 5.19
C VAL A 11 -10.84 -23.01 4.62
N ALA A 12 -11.54 -23.88 3.90
CA ALA A 12 -12.85 -23.58 3.32
C ALA A 12 -13.94 -24.42 3.99
N LEU A 13 -15.08 -23.77 4.31
CA LEU A 13 -16.22 -24.35 5.02
C LEU A 13 -17.51 -24.12 4.24
N TYR A 14 -18.36 -25.15 4.14
CA TYR A 14 -19.61 -25.13 3.37
C TYR A 14 -20.69 -26.06 3.96
N ASN A 15 -21.89 -26.04 3.37
CA ASN A 15 -23.09 -26.69 3.91
C ASN A 15 -23.46 -26.15 5.31
N TRP A 16 -23.55 -24.83 5.43
CA TRP A 16 -23.84 -24.12 6.67
C TRP A 16 -25.27 -24.37 7.17
N SER A 17 -25.35 -24.87 8.40
CA SER A 17 -26.62 -25.07 9.11
C SER A 17 -26.83 -23.97 10.16
N PRO A 18 -28.07 -23.48 10.40
CA PRO A 18 -28.34 -22.40 11.36
C PRO A 18 -27.75 -22.51 12.79
N PRO A 19 -27.55 -23.70 13.41
CA PRO A 19 -26.87 -23.80 14.71
C PRO A 19 -25.32 -23.74 14.65
N ALA A 20 -24.72 -23.67 13.47
CA ALA A 20 -23.26 -23.67 13.30
C ALA A 20 -22.65 -22.28 13.54
N ASP A 21 -22.01 -22.07 14.69
CA ASP A 21 -21.22 -20.86 14.97
C ASP A 21 -19.94 -20.82 14.09
N PRO A 22 -19.73 -19.77 13.27
CA PRO A 22 -18.60 -19.75 12.34
C PRO A 22 -17.22 -19.73 13.00
N ALA A 23 -17.08 -19.14 14.19
CA ALA A 23 -15.79 -19.09 14.89
C ALA A 23 -15.45 -20.45 15.51
N ARG A 24 -16.45 -21.16 16.07
CA ARG A 24 -16.27 -22.51 16.63
C ARG A 24 -16.00 -23.55 15.55
N GLN A 25 -16.76 -23.54 14.44
CA GLN A 25 -16.51 -24.47 13.33
C GLN A 25 -15.13 -24.23 12.69
N HIS A 26 -14.70 -22.97 12.54
CA HIS A 26 -13.36 -22.64 12.07
C HIS A 26 -12.26 -23.03 13.09
N ALA A 27 -12.45 -22.80 14.39
CA ALA A 27 -11.52 -23.25 15.44
C ALA A 27 -11.43 -24.78 15.55
N LYS A 28 -12.48 -25.50 15.16
CA LYS A 28 -12.46 -26.95 15.03
C LYS A 28 -11.70 -27.41 13.78
N ALA A 29 -11.97 -26.81 12.62
CA ALA A 29 -11.37 -27.18 11.34
C ALA A 29 -9.92 -26.68 11.13
N SER A 30 -9.47 -25.67 11.88
CA SER A 30 -8.12 -25.12 11.80
C SER A 30 -7.63 -24.53 13.14
N PRO A 31 -7.41 -25.34 14.19
CA PRO A 31 -7.00 -24.86 15.52
C PRO A 31 -5.65 -24.13 15.56
N SER A 32 -4.81 -24.29 14.53
CA SER A 32 -3.53 -23.58 14.34
C SER A 32 -3.66 -22.25 13.58
N CYS A 33 -4.88 -21.81 13.23
CA CYS A 33 -5.09 -20.57 12.48
C CYS A 33 -4.63 -19.36 13.30
N HIS A 34 -3.56 -18.69 12.85
CA HIS A 34 -2.94 -17.55 13.53
C HIS A 34 -3.96 -16.44 13.88
N PHE A 35 -4.87 -16.13 12.95
CA PHE A 35 -5.93 -15.14 13.16
C PHE A 35 -6.94 -15.54 14.26
N LEU A 36 -7.23 -16.84 14.42
CA LEU A 36 -8.05 -17.31 15.54
C LEU A 36 -7.29 -17.21 16.87
N VAL A 37 -6.01 -17.58 16.88
CA VAL A 37 -5.16 -17.52 18.08
C VAL A 37 -5.02 -16.08 18.58
N GLU A 38 -4.88 -15.10 17.69
CA GLU A 38 -4.78 -13.68 18.06
C GLU A 38 -6.11 -13.07 18.53
N ASN A 39 -7.21 -13.29 17.83
CA ASN A 39 -8.48 -12.62 18.13
C ASN A 39 -9.36 -13.33 19.18
N TRP A 40 -9.22 -14.66 19.37
CA TRP A 40 -10.04 -15.45 20.30
C TRP A 40 -9.23 -16.21 21.37
N GLY A 41 -7.93 -16.43 21.15
CA GLY A 41 -7.05 -17.04 22.15
C GLY A 41 -7.14 -18.56 22.27
N GLN A 42 -6.13 -19.16 22.89
CA GLN A 42 -5.96 -20.61 22.93
C GLN A 42 -7.05 -21.34 23.74
N GLU A 43 -7.62 -20.72 24.76
CA GLU A 43 -8.70 -21.31 25.57
C GLU A 43 -10.01 -21.46 24.77
N PHE A 44 -10.35 -20.47 23.93
CA PHE A 44 -11.51 -20.58 23.03
C PHE A 44 -11.34 -21.72 22.03
N ILE A 45 -10.13 -21.86 21.46
CA ILE A 45 -9.82 -22.92 20.50
C ILE A 45 -9.90 -24.30 21.16
N GLN A 46 -9.35 -24.46 22.37
CA GLN A 46 -9.47 -25.72 23.13
C GLN A 46 -10.94 -26.05 23.48
N ALA A 47 -11.75 -25.06 23.84
CA ALA A 47 -13.18 -25.28 24.09
C ALA A 47 -13.96 -25.66 22.82
N ALA A 48 -13.65 -25.04 21.67
CA ALA A 48 -14.28 -25.36 20.39
C ALA A 48 -13.92 -26.76 19.86
N GLN A 49 -12.75 -27.31 20.23
CA GLN A 49 -12.37 -28.68 19.87
C GLN A 49 -13.28 -29.76 20.52
N THR A 50 -14.03 -29.41 21.59
CA THR A 50 -15.01 -30.32 22.22
C THR A 50 -16.43 -30.22 21.66
N ASP A 51 -16.72 -29.25 20.78
CA ASP A 51 -18.03 -29.11 20.13
C ASP A 51 -18.22 -30.11 18.98
N GLU A 52 -19.46 -30.30 18.51
CA GLU A 52 -19.75 -31.06 17.29
C GLU A 52 -19.37 -30.28 16.02
N MET A 53 -19.00 -31.03 14.97
CA MET A 53 -18.75 -30.46 13.64
C MET A 53 -20.03 -30.54 12.82
N ILE A 54 -20.51 -29.40 12.33
CA ILE A 54 -21.85 -29.22 11.74
C ILE A 54 -21.74 -28.81 10.25
N VAL A 55 -20.53 -28.49 9.78
CA VAL A 55 -20.21 -28.09 8.40
C VAL A 55 -19.13 -28.99 7.82
N ASP A 56 -19.10 -29.10 6.50
CA ASP A 56 -18.01 -29.77 5.78
C ASP A 56 -16.79 -28.84 5.66
N ALA A 57 -15.58 -29.42 5.66
CA ALA A 57 -14.33 -28.66 5.66
C ALA A 57 -13.32 -29.19 4.62
N GLU A 58 -12.76 -28.27 3.84
CA GLU A 58 -11.67 -28.49 2.89
C GLU A 58 -10.40 -27.77 3.37
N HIS A 59 -9.28 -28.50 3.36
CA HIS A 59 -7.92 -27.95 3.46
C HIS A 59 -7.23 -28.15 2.11
N GLU A 60 -6.64 -27.10 1.55
CA GLU A 60 -5.76 -27.24 0.38
C GLU A 60 -4.36 -27.64 0.87
N GLU A 61 -4.08 -28.94 0.87
CA GLU A 61 -2.79 -29.48 1.29
C GLU A 61 -1.76 -29.32 0.17
N ALA A 62 -0.80 -28.39 0.36
CA ALA A 62 0.26 -28.12 -0.60
C ALA A 62 1.33 -29.21 -0.53
N THR A 63 1.37 -30.09 -1.53
CA THR A 63 2.28 -31.25 -1.59
C THR A 63 3.69 -30.87 -2.03
N ASP A 64 4.69 -31.12 -1.17
CA ASP A 64 5.92 -31.83 -1.58
C ASP A 64 6.72 -32.37 -0.37
N GLU A 65 7.51 -33.42 -0.58
CA GLU A 65 8.30 -34.20 0.42
C GLU A 65 9.82 -34.10 0.12
N PRO A 66 10.78 -34.84 0.75
CA PRO A 66 10.77 -35.61 2.00
C PRO A 66 11.97 -35.29 2.96
N ALA A 67 11.86 -35.69 4.24
CA ALA A 67 13.02 -35.96 5.12
C ALA A 67 12.62 -36.82 6.34
N ALA A 68 13.51 -37.66 6.86
CA ALA A 68 13.15 -38.76 7.77
C ALA A 68 13.95 -38.83 9.10
N ALA A 69 13.48 -39.74 9.97
CA ALA A 69 14.09 -40.29 11.18
C ALA A 69 13.95 -39.50 12.51
N SER A 70 13.69 -40.27 13.58
CA SER A 70 13.34 -39.81 14.93
C SER A 70 14.48 -40.00 15.94
N ALA A 71 14.45 -39.24 17.04
CA ALA A 71 15.00 -39.67 18.33
C ALA A 71 14.21 -39.03 19.49
N SER A 72 14.14 -39.70 20.64
CA SER A 72 13.43 -39.24 21.84
C SER A 72 14.40 -38.66 22.88
N GLY A 73 13.91 -37.77 23.75
CA GLY A 73 14.66 -37.25 24.89
C GLY A 73 13.74 -36.70 25.99
N THR A 74 13.78 -37.32 27.17
CA THR A 74 13.27 -36.74 28.43
C THR A 74 14.28 -35.67 28.92
N ASP A 75 13.93 -34.71 29.79
CA ASP A 75 13.61 -34.98 31.19
C ASP A 75 13.06 -33.77 31.96
N SER A 76 12.59 -34.02 33.20
CA SER A 76 12.18 -32.98 34.13
C SER A 76 13.36 -32.49 34.98
N TYR A 77 13.42 -31.20 35.31
CA TYR A 77 14.21 -30.74 36.46
C TYR A 77 13.45 -29.75 37.34
N PHE A 78 13.74 -29.81 38.63
CA PHE A 78 12.95 -29.27 39.74
C PHE A 78 13.72 -28.15 40.45
N ALA A 79 13.04 -27.08 40.89
CA ALA A 79 13.68 -25.90 41.50
C ALA A 79 12.99 -25.39 42.80
N THR A 80 12.73 -26.33 43.70
CA THR A 80 12.93 -26.25 45.16
C THR A 80 13.15 -24.87 45.82
N SER A 81 12.12 -24.35 46.52
CA SER A 81 12.17 -23.85 47.94
C SER A 81 13.08 -22.61 48.28
N PRO A 82 13.06 -22.01 49.51
CA PRO A 82 12.51 -22.47 50.79
C PRO A 82 11.68 -21.45 51.63
N SER A 83 11.41 -21.83 52.89
CA SER A 83 10.37 -21.29 53.80
C SER A 83 10.93 -20.65 55.09
N THR A 84 10.01 -20.26 56.00
CA THR A 84 10.15 -20.05 57.48
C THR A 84 10.58 -18.66 58.00
N PRO A 85 10.41 -18.34 59.32
CA PRO A 85 9.44 -18.79 60.34
C PRO A 85 8.55 -17.62 60.88
N SER A 86 7.37 -17.80 61.50
CA SER A 86 7.05 -18.25 62.89
C SER A 86 7.72 -17.44 64.01
N SER A 87 7.11 -17.08 65.16
CA SER A 87 5.89 -17.55 65.88
C SER A 87 5.12 -16.33 66.50
N SER A 88 4.29 -16.31 67.57
CA SER A 88 3.86 -17.26 68.63
C SER A 88 2.60 -16.76 69.40
N ALA A 89 2.10 -17.57 70.37
CA ALA A 89 1.23 -17.22 71.53
C ALA A 89 -0.23 -16.72 71.30
N ALA A 90 -1.24 -17.07 72.11
CA ALA A 90 -1.39 -18.12 73.15
C ALA A 90 -2.89 -18.43 73.47
N ALA A 91 -3.13 -19.48 74.28
CA ALA A 91 -4.41 -20.01 74.81
C ALA A 91 -5.04 -19.12 75.92
N THR A 92 -6.32 -19.21 76.38
CA THR A 92 -7.60 -19.90 76.00
C THR A 92 -8.81 -19.12 76.64
N PRO A 93 -9.93 -19.71 77.15
CA PRO A 93 -11.22 -19.77 76.44
C PRO A 93 -12.41 -19.05 77.15
N SER A 94 -13.57 -18.91 76.47
CA SER A 94 -14.96 -19.16 76.98
C SER A 94 -16.09 -18.30 76.34
N THR A 95 -17.30 -18.86 76.34
CA THR A 95 -18.64 -18.20 76.40
C THR A 95 -19.04 -17.09 75.40
N SER A 96 -19.82 -17.49 74.39
CA SER A 96 -21.13 -16.92 74.00
C SER A 96 -21.39 -15.41 74.04
N ALA A 97 -21.54 -14.80 72.86
CA ALA A 97 -22.80 -14.13 72.44
C ALA A 97 -22.76 -13.76 70.95
N SER A 98 -23.90 -13.85 70.26
CA SER A 98 -24.10 -13.13 68.98
C SER A 98 -24.32 -11.63 69.27
N PRO A 99 -23.97 -10.75 68.33
CA PRO A 99 -25.04 -10.31 67.43
C PRO A 99 -24.64 -10.36 65.95
N SER A 100 -25.61 -10.69 65.10
CA SER A 100 -25.49 -10.65 63.65
C SER A 100 -25.50 -9.22 63.12
N SER A 101 -24.32 -8.65 62.84
CA SER A 101 -24.19 -7.49 61.95
C SER A 101 -24.00 -7.98 60.52
N SER A 102 -25.02 -7.77 59.67
CA SER A 102 -25.04 -8.25 58.29
C SER A 102 -24.08 -7.45 57.39
N SER A 103 -22.85 -7.94 57.23
CA SER A 103 -21.94 -7.47 56.19
C SER A 103 -22.50 -7.84 54.81
N ALA A 104 -23.04 -6.84 54.11
CA ALA A 104 -23.73 -7.02 52.83
C ALA A 104 -22.75 -7.47 51.73
N SER A 105 -22.70 -8.78 51.52
CA SER A 105 -21.93 -9.39 50.42
C SER A 105 -22.49 -8.92 49.07
N PRO A 106 -21.65 -8.62 48.06
CA PRO A 106 -22.10 -8.12 46.76
C PRO A 106 -22.76 -9.23 45.95
N GLY A 107 -24.10 -9.16 45.81
CA GLY A 107 -24.89 -10.03 44.95
C GLY A 107 -25.71 -11.07 45.73
N SER A 108 -27.04 -10.97 45.64
CA SER A 108 -27.98 -11.97 46.18
C SER A 108 -28.57 -12.83 45.06
N PRO A 109 -28.89 -14.13 45.26
CA PRO A 109 -29.71 -14.90 44.32
C PRO A 109 -31.17 -14.40 44.26
N THR A 110 -31.63 -13.58 45.22
CA THR A 110 -32.97 -12.99 45.23
C THR A 110 -32.92 -11.49 44.94
N LEU A 111 -33.86 -10.98 44.13
CA LEU A 111 -33.99 -9.55 43.89
C LEU A 111 -34.44 -8.82 45.17
N ASP A 112 -33.62 -7.88 45.65
CA ASP A 112 -33.95 -7.00 46.77
C ASP A 112 -34.98 -5.94 46.33
N LEU A 113 -36.25 -6.14 46.69
CA LEU A 113 -37.33 -5.23 46.34
C LEU A 113 -37.23 -3.89 47.10
N GLU A 114 -36.61 -3.84 48.27
CA GLU A 114 -36.38 -2.58 49.00
C GLU A 114 -35.22 -1.78 48.37
N ALA A 115 -34.19 -2.44 47.81
CA ALA A 115 -33.21 -1.77 46.95
C ALA A 115 -33.86 -1.12 45.72
N VAL A 116 -34.79 -1.81 45.06
CA VAL A 116 -35.51 -1.25 43.90
C VAL A 116 -36.40 -0.08 44.32
N LYS A 117 -37.14 -0.21 45.44
CA LYS A 117 -37.93 0.90 46.01
C LYS A 117 -37.07 2.08 46.42
N ALA A 118 -35.92 1.86 47.07
CA ALA A 118 -34.99 2.92 47.46
C ALA A 118 -34.39 3.65 46.25
N ALA A 119 -33.98 2.91 45.21
CA ALA A 119 -33.50 3.50 43.96
C ALA A 119 -34.56 4.38 43.27
N MET A 120 -35.84 3.97 43.31
CA MET A 120 -36.96 4.79 42.83
C MET A 120 -37.23 5.99 43.76
N ALA A 121 -37.34 5.78 45.07
CA ALA A 121 -37.75 6.82 46.03
C ALA A 121 -36.70 7.91 46.23
N CYS A 122 -35.41 7.56 46.26
CA CYS A 122 -34.34 8.53 46.50
C CYS A 122 -34.00 9.40 45.27
N GLN A 123 -34.41 9.00 44.06
CA GLN A 123 -34.07 9.73 42.81
C GLN A 123 -35.24 9.84 41.80
N TYR A 124 -36.50 9.74 42.22
CA TYR A 124 -37.61 10.15 41.34
C TYR A 124 -37.56 11.67 41.10
N PRO A 125 -37.67 12.18 39.85
CA PRO A 125 -38.05 11.49 38.61
C PRO A 125 -36.87 11.13 37.68
N LYS A 126 -35.62 11.11 38.16
CA LYS A 126 -34.40 11.02 37.35
C LYS A 126 -34.25 9.72 36.55
N TYR A 127 -34.70 8.59 37.08
CA TYR A 127 -34.65 7.29 36.40
C TYR A 127 -36.05 6.72 36.19
N SER A 128 -36.37 6.33 34.94
CA SER A 128 -37.60 5.58 34.66
C SER A 128 -37.47 4.13 35.14
N ILE A 129 -38.63 3.50 35.38
CA ILE A 129 -38.74 2.08 35.75
C ILE A 129 -38.03 1.18 34.72
N GLU A 130 -38.07 1.55 33.44
CA GLU A 130 -37.39 0.83 32.35
C GLU A 130 -35.86 0.88 32.49
N ARG A 131 -35.27 2.04 32.81
CA ARG A 131 -33.82 2.17 33.02
C ARG A 131 -33.36 1.36 34.23
N ILE A 132 -34.14 1.37 35.30
CA ILE A 132 -33.89 0.58 36.52
C ILE A 132 -34.00 -0.92 36.20
N ALA A 133 -35.06 -1.36 35.52
CA ALA A 133 -35.27 -2.75 35.13
C ALA A 133 -34.20 -3.26 34.15
N HIS A 134 -33.73 -2.42 33.23
CA HIS A 134 -32.61 -2.73 32.33
C HIS A 134 -31.30 -2.90 33.12
N ALA A 135 -30.98 -1.99 34.04
CA ALA A 135 -29.77 -2.08 34.88
C ALA A 135 -29.77 -3.36 35.74
N ILE A 136 -30.89 -3.70 36.36
CA ILE A 136 -31.05 -4.94 37.14
C ILE A 136 -30.88 -6.18 36.26
N ARG A 137 -31.54 -6.22 35.10
CA ARG A 137 -31.49 -7.37 34.17
C ARG A 137 -30.09 -7.55 33.58
N LYS A 138 -29.42 -6.46 33.21
CA LYS A 138 -28.03 -6.49 32.74
C LYS A 138 -27.10 -6.99 33.83
N PHE A 139 -27.15 -6.41 35.04
CA PHE A 139 -26.30 -6.84 36.16
C PHE A 139 -26.50 -8.33 36.50
N PHE A 140 -27.74 -8.83 36.42
CA PHE A 140 -28.05 -10.25 36.63
C PHE A 140 -27.39 -11.18 35.59
N VAL A 141 -27.36 -10.77 34.31
CA VAL A 141 -26.64 -11.50 33.25
C VAL A 141 -25.13 -11.40 33.49
N ASP A 142 -24.60 -10.18 33.61
CA ASP A 142 -23.16 -9.89 33.78
C ASP A 142 -22.57 -10.55 35.05
N SER A 143 -23.38 -10.79 36.09
CA SER A 143 -22.95 -11.37 37.39
C SER A 143 -23.23 -12.86 37.55
N CYS A 144 -23.63 -13.55 36.47
CA CYS A 144 -24.03 -14.96 36.43
C CYS A 144 -25.14 -15.32 37.45
N GLY A 145 -26.27 -14.61 37.39
CA GLY A 145 -27.48 -14.94 38.15
C GLY A 145 -27.61 -14.29 39.53
N ARG A 146 -26.88 -13.18 39.79
CA ARG A 146 -26.95 -12.42 41.05
C ARG A 146 -27.51 -11.03 40.85
N TYR A 147 -28.39 -10.60 41.75
CA TYR A 147 -29.03 -9.28 41.73
C TYR A 147 -28.22 -8.23 42.50
N PRO A 148 -28.21 -6.96 42.05
CA PRO A 148 -27.50 -5.88 42.73
C PRO A 148 -28.24 -5.45 44.01
N ASN A 149 -27.48 -5.09 45.04
CA ASN A 149 -28.02 -4.39 46.21
C ASN A 149 -28.24 -2.89 45.90
N SER A 150 -28.88 -2.17 46.83
CA SER A 150 -29.25 -0.74 46.65
C SER A 150 -28.07 0.15 46.21
N GLY A 151 -26.90 0.01 46.84
CA GLY A 151 -25.71 0.78 46.49
C GLY A 151 -25.15 0.44 45.11
N LEU A 152 -25.12 -0.84 44.75
CA LEU A 152 -24.68 -1.31 43.42
C LEU A 152 -25.63 -0.89 42.30
N LEU A 153 -26.95 -0.95 42.54
CA LEU A 153 -27.97 -0.51 41.58
C LEU A 153 -27.87 1.00 41.34
N LEU A 154 -27.73 1.79 42.41
CA LEU A 154 -27.60 3.25 42.29
C LEU A 154 -26.26 3.66 41.64
N GLY A 155 -25.18 2.96 41.97
CA GLY A 155 -23.85 3.17 41.38
C GLY A 155 -23.80 2.85 39.90
N THR A 156 -24.37 1.72 39.47
CA THR A 156 -24.45 1.33 38.05
C THR A 156 -25.32 2.28 37.23
N LEU A 157 -26.46 2.74 37.76
CA LEU A 157 -27.29 3.78 37.11
C LEU A 157 -26.54 5.11 36.95
N LYS A 158 -25.82 5.56 37.99
CA LYS A 158 -24.99 6.79 37.92
C LYS A 158 -23.84 6.64 36.92
N ALA A 159 -23.13 5.51 36.91
CA ALA A 159 -22.05 5.25 35.97
C ALA A 159 -22.56 5.18 34.51
N ALA A 160 -23.79 4.67 34.30
CA ALA A 160 -24.43 4.65 32.98
C ALA A 160 -24.78 6.07 32.49
N ASP A 161 -25.28 6.96 33.34
CA ASP A 161 -25.47 8.38 33.02
C ASP A 161 -24.15 9.06 32.65
N GLU A 162 -23.12 8.91 33.49
CA GLU A 162 -21.82 9.55 33.27
C GLU A 162 -21.11 9.03 32.01
N ASN A 163 -21.30 7.76 31.66
CA ASN A 163 -20.79 7.19 30.41
C ASN A 163 -21.59 7.72 29.20
N HIS A 164 -22.92 7.74 29.28
CA HIS A 164 -23.76 8.28 28.21
C HIS A 164 -23.45 9.76 27.92
N MET A 165 -23.27 10.58 28.95
CA MET A 165 -22.88 11.99 28.82
C MET A 165 -21.52 12.15 28.11
N ARG A 166 -20.51 11.36 28.51
CA ARG A 166 -19.19 11.35 27.84
C ARG A 166 -19.25 10.83 26.39
N LEU A 167 -20.17 9.91 26.09
CA LEU A 167 -20.38 9.42 24.72
C LEU A 167 -21.07 10.47 23.84
N VAL A 168 -22.03 11.23 24.36
CA VAL A 168 -22.65 12.36 23.66
C VAL A 168 -21.62 13.48 23.40
N GLU A 169 -20.81 13.83 24.40
CA GLU A 169 -19.72 14.81 24.27
C GLU A 169 -18.71 14.39 23.19
N LYS A 170 -18.25 13.14 23.20
CA LYS A 170 -17.37 12.59 22.15
C LYS A 170 -18.05 12.53 20.78
N SER A 171 -19.34 12.23 20.71
CA SER A 171 -20.08 12.23 19.45
C SER A 171 -20.16 13.64 18.85
N GLN A 172 -20.29 14.67 19.70
CA GLN A 172 -20.25 16.07 19.28
C GLN A 172 -18.84 16.45 18.78
N GLU A 173 -17.79 16.01 19.48
CA GLU A 173 -16.38 16.24 19.07
C GLU A 173 -16.05 15.58 17.72
N VAL A 174 -16.52 14.35 17.50
CA VAL A 174 -16.38 13.63 16.22
C VAL A 174 -17.13 14.37 15.10
N ALA A 175 -18.38 14.79 15.30
CA ALA A 175 -19.13 15.53 14.29
C ALA A 175 -18.46 16.85 13.87
N VAL A 176 -17.79 17.54 14.80
CA VAL A 176 -16.98 18.73 14.50
C VAL A 176 -15.73 18.37 13.68
N LYS A 177 -15.03 17.28 14.02
CA LYS A 177 -13.85 16.80 13.29
C LYS A 177 -14.20 16.33 11.87
N ASP A 178 -15.32 15.61 11.70
CA ASP A 178 -15.81 15.19 10.39
C ASP A 178 -16.17 16.38 9.51
N SER A 179 -16.77 17.43 10.10
CA SER A 179 -17.05 18.69 9.40
C SER A 179 -15.77 19.40 8.94
N GLN A 180 -14.72 19.40 9.76
CA GLN A 180 -13.40 19.93 9.39
C GLN A 180 -12.72 19.09 8.30
N LEU A 181 -12.82 17.77 8.37
CA LEU A 181 -12.28 16.83 7.38
C LEU A 181 -12.99 16.98 6.03
N GLN A 182 -14.32 17.18 6.03
CA GLN A 182 -15.08 17.46 4.81
C GLN A 182 -14.66 18.79 4.18
N ALA A 183 -14.39 19.83 4.98
CA ALA A 183 -13.90 21.11 4.49
C ALA A 183 -12.50 20.99 3.86
N THR A 184 -11.53 20.38 4.53
CA THR A 184 -10.16 20.20 3.98
C THR A 184 -10.14 19.27 2.77
N LYS A 185 -10.99 18.24 2.74
CA LYS A 185 -11.19 17.40 1.55
C LYS A 185 -11.71 18.22 0.36
N SER A 186 -12.65 19.14 0.59
CA SER A 186 -13.18 20.02 -0.46
C SER A 186 -12.11 20.99 -1.00
N GLU A 187 -11.26 21.50 -0.11
CA GLU A 187 -10.10 22.35 -0.48
C GLU A 187 -9.05 21.58 -1.30
N LEU A 188 -8.78 20.31 -0.93
CA LEU A 188 -7.88 19.43 -1.70
C LEU A 188 -8.45 19.11 -3.08
N GLN A 189 -9.75 18.80 -3.19
CA GLN A 189 -10.40 18.56 -4.48
C GLN A 189 -10.36 19.80 -5.40
N ALA A 190 -10.48 21.01 -4.84
CA ALA A 190 -10.29 22.25 -5.60
C ALA A 190 -8.84 22.41 -6.10
N LYS A 191 -7.84 22.05 -5.27
CA LYS A 191 -6.42 22.08 -5.66
C LYS A 191 -6.09 21.05 -6.74
N ASP A 192 -6.64 19.84 -6.65
CA ASP A 192 -6.47 18.80 -7.67
C ASP A 192 -7.01 19.24 -9.03
N SER A 193 -8.15 19.94 -9.07
CA SER A 193 -8.68 20.54 -10.31
C SER A 193 -7.69 21.52 -10.93
N VAL A 194 -7.18 22.48 -10.17
CA VAL A 194 -6.21 23.47 -10.65
C VAL A 194 -4.92 22.81 -11.17
N ILE A 195 -4.46 21.73 -10.52
CA ILE A 195 -3.31 20.93 -10.97
C ILE A 195 -3.63 20.21 -12.29
N GLN A 196 -4.84 19.67 -12.46
CA GLN A 196 -5.29 19.03 -13.70
C GLN A 196 -5.43 20.02 -14.87
N ASP A 197 -5.93 21.23 -14.61
CA ASP A 197 -6.02 22.32 -15.59
C ASP A 197 -4.62 22.76 -16.02
N THR A 198 -3.73 23.05 -15.06
CA THR A 198 -2.31 23.38 -15.30
C THR A 198 -1.59 22.30 -16.12
N ARG A 199 -1.86 21.01 -15.82
CA ARG A 199 -1.31 19.88 -16.58
C ARG A 199 -1.80 19.85 -18.03
N SER A 200 -3.05 20.26 -18.27
CA SER A 200 -3.65 20.31 -19.61
C SER A 200 -3.03 21.43 -20.44
N GLU A 201 -2.78 22.60 -19.85
CA GLU A 201 -2.02 23.70 -20.48
C GLU A 201 -0.58 23.30 -20.83
N LEU A 202 0.11 22.62 -19.92
CA LEU A 202 1.46 22.08 -20.16
C LEU A 202 1.50 21.01 -21.26
N GLN A 203 0.42 20.22 -21.42
CA GLN A 203 0.29 19.27 -22.51
C GLN A 203 0.02 19.95 -23.86
N ALA A 204 -0.79 21.03 -23.88
CA ALA A 204 -1.03 21.83 -25.08
C ALA A 204 0.25 22.53 -25.57
N THR A 205 0.95 23.24 -24.68
CA THR A 205 2.22 23.91 -25.01
C THR A 205 3.32 22.94 -25.44
N ARG A 206 3.41 21.74 -24.83
CA ARG A 206 4.31 20.68 -25.29
C ARG A 206 3.98 20.21 -26.72
N SER A 207 2.70 20.12 -27.06
CA SER A 207 2.25 19.72 -28.40
C SER A 207 2.59 20.77 -29.45
N GLU A 208 2.49 22.06 -29.10
CA GLU A 208 2.92 23.18 -29.95
C GLU A 208 4.43 23.19 -30.18
N LEU A 209 5.24 22.91 -29.15
CA LEU A 209 6.70 22.78 -29.28
C LEU A 209 7.06 21.60 -30.19
N GLN A 210 6.44 20.43 -30.03
CA GLN A 210 6.68 19.28 -30.89
C GLN A 210 6.32 19.56 -32.38
N ALA A 211 5.29 20.36 -32.62
CA ALA A 211 4.97 20.83 -33.98
C ALA A 211 6.05 21.77 -34.53
N LYS A 212 6.58 22.69 -33.71
CA LYS A 212 7.70 23.58 -34.08
C LYS A 212 8.98 22.81 -34.39
N ASP A 213 9.35 21.83 -33.56
CA ASP A 213 10.51 20.95 -33.79
C ASP A 213 10.38 20.19 -35.12
N SER A 214 9.17 19.72 -35.44
CA SER A 214 8.87 19.03 -36.71
C SER A 214 9.08 19.95 -37.93
N VAL A 215 8.70 21.23 -37.83
CA VAL A 215 8.95 22.23 -38.89
C VAL A 215 10.43 22.56 -39.01
N ILE A 216 11.17 22.61 -37.90
CA ILE A 216 12.62 22.85 -37.88
C ILE A 216 13.37 21.72 -38.62
N GLU A 217 13.07 20.46 -38.32
CA GLU A 217 13.72 19.32 -39.00
C GLU A 217 13.29 19.15 -40.47
N ALA A 218 12.06 19.52 -40.84
CA ALA A 218 11.65 19.64 -42.24
C ALA A 218 12.49 20.70 -42.98
N THR A 219 12.59 21.91 -42.41
CA THR A 219 13.40 23.03 -42.96
C THR A 219 14.87 22.64 -43.07
N ARG A 220 15.41 21.93 -42.08
CA ARG A 220 16.79 21.40 -42.08
C ARG A 220 17.01 20.40 -43.23
N SER A 221 16.05 19.51 -43.45
CA SER A 221 16.08 18.51 -44.53
C SER A 221 16.02 19.15 -45.92
N GLU A 222 15.25 20.23 -46.06
CA GLU A 222 15.21 21.04 -47.30
C GLU A 222 16.53 21.78 -47.54
N LEU A 223 17.08 22.43 -46.51
CA LEU A 223 18.38 23.11 -46.59
C LEU A 223 19.53 22.15 -46.94
N GLN A 224 19.51 20.93 -46.38
CA GLN A 224 20.46 19.87 -46.75
C GLN A 224 20.32 19.47 -48.23
N ARG A 225 19.10 19.26 -48.74
CA ARG A 225 18.87 18.94 -50.16
C ARG A 225 19.37 20.06 -51.07
N ALA A 226 19.05 21.32 -50.77
CA ALA A 226 19.52 22.47 -51.53
C ALA A 226 21.06 22.59 -51.51
N ALA A 227 21.71 22.28 -50.38
CA ALA A 227 23.17 22.25 -50.29
C ALA A 227 23.79 21.15 -51.17
N PHE A 228 23.19 19.95 -51.24
CA PHE A 228 23.63 18.89 -52.15
C PHE A 228 23.43 19.27 -53.63
N GLU A 229 22.29 19.87 -53.99
CA GLU A 229 22.03 20.34 -55.36
C GLU A 229 23.03 21.42 -55.80
N LEU A 230 23.37 22.37 -54.90
CA LEU A 230 24.40 23.38 -55.15
C LEU A 230 25.80 22.77 -55.29
N GLN A 231 26.16 21.78 -54.46
CA GLN A 231 27.42 21.05 -54.61
C GLN A 231 27.49 20.30 -55.93
N TRP A 232 26.42 19.59 -56.32
CA TRP A 232 26.37 18.88 -57.60
C TRP A 232 26.52 19.85 -58.78
N ARG A 233 25.75 20.95 -58.79
CA ARG A 233 25.80 21.94 -59.88
C ARG A 233 27.15 22.67 -59.95
N ASN A 234 27.89 22.79 -58.85
CA ASN A 234 29.27 23.27 -58.84
C ASN A 234 30.27 22.26 -59.43
N LEU A 235 30.07 20.96 -59.20
CA LEU A 235 30.86 19.90 -59.84
C LEU A 235 30.59 19.84 -61.36
N GLU A 236 29.32 19.94 -61.76
CA GLU A 236 28.88 19.96 -63.16
C GLU A 236 29.57 21.09 -63.95
N MET A 237 29.38 22.35 -63.54
CA MET A 237 29.99 23.52 -64.21
C MET A 237 31.52 23.47 -64.26
N ARG A 238 32.16 22.85 -63.26
CA ARG A 238 33.61 22.66 -63.24
C ARG A 238 34.06 21.62 -64.26
N SER A 239 33.33 20.50 -64.40
CA SER A 239 33.61 19.52 -65.45
C SER A 239 33.35 20.09 -66.85
N GLU A 240 32.28 20.86 -67.05
CA GLU A 240 32.02 21.59 -68.31
C GLU A 240 33.20 22.51 -68.67
N LEU A 241 33.70 23.28 -67.71
CA LEU A 241 34.83 24.20 -67.90
C LEU A 241 36.15 23.46 -68.18
N GLU A 242 36.44 22.38 -67.46
CA GLU A 242 37.59 21.51 -67.70
C GLU A 242 37.54 20.89 -69.10
N GLN A 243 36.38 20.41 -69.54
CA GLN A 243 36.16 19.88 -70.90
C GLN A 243 36.37 20.96 -71.98
N GLN A 244 35.90 22.19 -71.76
CA GLN A 244 36.15 23.31 -72.67
C GLN A 244 37.65 23.64 -72.79
N PHE A 245 38.38 23.70 -71.67
CA PHE A 245 39.83 23.93 -71.70
C PHE A 245 40.58 22.79 -72.42
N VAL A 246 40.24 21.53 -72.15
CA VAL A 246 40.82 20.37 -72.85
C VAL A 246 40.53 20.44 -74.36
N GLY A 247 39.30 20.81 -74.74
CA GLY A 247 38.92 21.01 -76.15
C GLY A 247 39.72 22.11 -76.85
N GLN A 248 39.92 23.26 -76.21
CA GLN A 248 40.76 24.34 -76.74
C GLN A 248 42.23 23.93 -76.89
N ILE A 249 42.78 23.20 -75.91
CA ILE A 249 44.16 22.68 -75.97
C ILE A 249 44.32 21.68 -77.13
N GLN A 250 43.35 20.79 -77.33
CA GLN A 250 43.34 19.87 -78.48
C GLN A 250 43.25 20.63 -79.81
N GLN A 251 42.36 21.63 -79.92
CA GLN A 251 42.22 22.42 -81.14
C GLN A 251 43.50 23.20 -81.46
N ALA A 252 44.15 23.80 -80.47
CA ALA A 252 45.45 24.46 -80.63
C ALA A 252 46.54 23.47 -81.08
N ARG A 253 46.55 22.25 -80.54
CA ARG A 253 47.49 21.17 -80.93
C ARG A 253 47.31 20.77 -82.40
N GLU A 254 46.08 20.59 -82.88
CA GLU A 254 45.82 20.24 -84.28
C GLU A 254 46.16 21.38 -85.25
N ILE A 255 45.95 22.64 -84.84
CA ILE A 255 46.46 23.81 -85.59
C ILE A 255 47.99 23.76 -85.67
N LEU A 256 48.69 23.52 -84.57
CA LEU A 256 50.15 23.40 -84.56
C LEU A 256 50.64 22.25 -85.46
N TYR A 257 50.05 21.05 -85.36
CA TYR A 257 50.41 19.93 -86.24
C TYR A 257 50.19 20.23 -87.73
N ARG A 258 49.17 21.02 -88.08
CA ARG A 258 48.89 21.41 -89.47
C ARG A 258 49.86 22.47 -90.01
N TYR A 259 50.26 23.44 -89.18
CA TYR A 259 51.08 24.57 -89.62
C TYR A 259 52.59 24.40 -89.42
N VAL A 260 53.04 23.62 -88.45
CA VAL A 260 54.48 23.37 -88.21
C VAL A 260 55.20 22.83 -89.47
N PRO A 261 54.69 21.82 -90.21
CA PRO A 261 55.34 21.35 -91.44
C PRO A 261 55.43 22.41 -92.53
N LEU A 262 54.42 23.30 -92.64
CA LEU A 262 54.40 24.40 -93.61
C LEU A 262 55.41 25.50 -93.23
N LEU A 263 55.56 25.78 -91.93
CA LEU A 263 56.59 26.69 -91.42
C LEU A 263 58.00 26.12 -91.63
N SER A 264 58.21 24.81 -91.49
CA SER A 264 59.48 24.15 -91.83
C SER A 264 59.82 24.21 -93.32
N GLN A 265 58.82 24.19 -94.21
CA GLN A 265 59.05 24.38 -95.65
C GLN A 265 59.43 25.83 -95.98
N LEU A 266 58.79 26.82 -95.33
CA LEU A 266 59.15 28.24 -95.49
C LEU A 266 60.55 28.58 -94.94
N HIS A 267 60.96 27.93 -93.85
CA HIS A 267 62.30 28.07 -93.27
C HIS A 267 63.30 27.02 -93.82
N GLY A 268 63.01 26.42 -94.98
CA GLY A 268 63.90 25.46 -95.65
C GLY A 268 65.23 26.05 -96.14
N ASN A 269 65.39 27.38 -96.09
CA ASN A 269 66.65 28.08 -96.29
C ASN A 269 67.07 28.79 -94.99
N HIS A 270 68.30 28.54 -94.54
CA HIS A 270 68.94 29.05 -93.30
C HIS A 270 68.34 28.57 -91.97
N VAL A 271 68.71 27.35 -91.57
CA VAL A 271 68.96 27.04 -90.15
C VAL A 271 70.46 27.09 -89.90
N LEU A 272 70.91 28.03 -89.06
CA LEU A 272 72.25 28.01 -88.47
C LEU A 272 72.19 27.31 -87.10
N PRO A 273 73.24 26.58 -86.68
CA PRO A 273 73.23 25.85 -85.42
C PRO A 273 73.38 26.80 -84.22
N ILE A 274 72.34 26.89 -83.39
CA ILE A 274 72.42 27.59 -82.09
C ILE A 274 72.71 26.55 -81.00
N SER A 275 73.94 26.60 -80.47
CA SER A 275 74.38 25.77 -79.35
C SER A 275 73.82 26.30 -78.03
N HIS A 276 72.95 25.53 -77.37
CA HIS A 276 72.49 25.83 -76.01
C HIS A 276 73.27 25.01 -74.97
N SER A 277 74.15 25.69 -74.23
CA SER A 277 74.67 25.17 -72.96
C SER A 277 73.55 25.13 -71.92
N VAL A 278 73.47 24.05 -71.15
CA VAL A 278 72.49 23.89 -70.06
C VAL A 278 73.05 24.52 -68.77
N PRO A 279 72.39 25.52 -68.17
CA PRO A 279 72.70 25.96 -66.81
C PRO A 279 72.21 24.90 -65.81
N GLY A 280 73.03 24.57 -64.81
CA GLY A 280 72.66 23.60 -63.78
C GLY A 280 71.53 24.11 -62.87
N ASN A 281 70.62 23.21 -62.50
CA ASN A 281 69.53 23.49 -61.58
C ASN A 281 70.05 23.55 -60.13
N PRO A 282 69.80 24.62 -59.35
CA PRO A 282 70.07 24.62 -57.92
C PRO A 282 69.09 23.70 -57.17
N ALA A 283 69.50 23.25 -55.98
CA ALA A 283 68.71 22.43 -55.06
C ALA A 283 68.21 23.26 -53.86
#